data_AF-A0A1S8AWW0-F1
#
_entry.id   AF-A0A1S8AWW0-F1
#
_cell.length_a   1.000
_cell.length_b   1.000
_cell.length_c   1.000
_cell.angle_alpha   90.00
_cell.angle_beta   90.00
_cell.angle_gamma   90.00
#
_symmetry.space_group_name_H-M   'P 1'
#
loop_
_entity.id
_entity.type
_entity.pdbx_description
1 polymer ?
#
loop_
_entity_poly.entity_id
_entity_poly.type
_entity_poly.pdbx_seq_one_letter_code
_entity_poly.pdbx_strand_id
1 'polypeptide(L)'
;MYDDILVPTDGSDSSAAAVDEAVSIADGAGATVHFLHVVDAGTEMAGAGEGALAPELTRTLEDEAESALDAAAERAESAGIAYDRRIREGIPHEAIATETAEVEADLVVMGASGRSGVKERLLGSTTDRVVRTVDASVLIARP
;
A
#
# COMPACT_ATOMS: atom_id res chain seq x y z
N MET A 1 -4.94 -5.76 -20.53
CA MET A 1 -3.66 -5.14 -20.15
C MET A 1 -4.02 -4.16 -19.05
N TYR A 2 -3.19 -4.04 -18.03
CA TYR A 2 -3.48 -3.14 -16.91
C TYR A 2 -2.95 -1.76 -17.26
N ASP A 3 -3.76 -0.74 -17.09
CA ASP A 3 -3.42 0.67 -17.38
C ASP A 3 -3.06 1.43 -16.08
N ASP A 4 -3.73 1.10 -14.97
CA ASP A 4 -3.58 1.75 -13.66
C ASP A 4 -3.42 0.72 -12.54
N ILE A 5 -2.23 0.71 -11.92
CA ILE A 5 -1.85 -0.28 -10.91
C ILE A 5 -1.72 0.38 -9.54
N LEU A 6 -2.58 0.02 -8.59
CA LEU A 6 -2.48 0.48 -7.21
C LEU A 6 -1.57 -0.44 -6.38
N VAL A 7 -0.61 0.14 -5.66
CA VAL A 7 0.30 -0.58 -4.77
C VAL A 7 0.27 0.03 -3.37
N PRO A 8 -0.50 -0.56 -2.44
CA PRO A 8 -0.43 -0.21 -1.04
C PRO A 8 0.89 -0.69 -0.43
N THR A 9 1.61 0.20 0.25
CA THR A 9 2.89 -0.13 0.91
C THR A 9 2.93 0.37 2.35
N ASP A 10 3.37 -0.50 3.27
CA ASP A 10 3.68 -0.16 4.65
C ASP A 10 5.21 -0.13 4.89
N GLY A 11 6.02 -0.25 3.83
CA GLY A 11 7.48 -0.31 3.92
C GLY A 11 8.03 -1.65 4.44
N SER A 12 7.21 -2.69 4.55
CA SER A 12 7.68 -4.04 4.90
C SER A 12 8.31 -4.76 3.71
N ASP A 13 9.12 -5.79 3.97
CA ASP A 13 9.75 -6.61 2.91
C ASP A 13 8.70 -7.21 1.96
N SER A 14 7.54 -7.61 2.49
CA SER A 14 6.48 -8.17 1.68
C SER A 14 5.77 -7.10 0.83
N SER A 15 5.68 -5.84 1.28
CA SER A 15 5.17 -4.76 0.43
C SER A 15 6.22 -4.30 -0.59
N ALA A 16 7.51 -4.38 -0.26
CA ALA A 16 8.58 -4.15 -1.21
C ALA A 16 8.54 -5.13 -2.39
N ALA A 17 8.31 -6.43 -2.12
CA ALA A 17 8.09 -7.42 -3.18
C ALA A 17 6.89 -7.09 -4.08
N ALA A 18 5.83 -6.49 -3.51
CA ALA A 18 4.68 -6.03 -4.28
C ALA A 18 5.01 -4.84 -5.18
N VAL A 19 5.83 -3.90 -4.70
CA VAL A 19 6.34 -2.79 -5.52
C VAL A 19 7.16 -3.32 -6.69
N ASP A 20 8.10 -4.24 -6.42
CA ASP A 20 8.98 -4.79 -7.47
C ASP A 20 8.17 -5.49 -8.57
N GLU A 21 7.15 -6.27 -8.19
CA GLU A 21 6.26 -6.95 -9.14
C GLU A 21 5.41 -5.96 -9.95
N ALA A 22 4.85 -4.94 -9.29
CA ALA A 22 4.04 -3.92 -9.96
C ALA A 22 4.86 -3.12 -10.99
N VAL A 23 6.09 -2.75 -10.64
CA VAL A 23 7.02 -2.06 -11.56
C VAL A 23 7.35 -2.96 -12.75
N SER A 24 7.60 -4.26 -12.52
CA SER A 24 7.84 -5.22 -13.61
C SER A 24 6.64 -5.37 -14.54
N ILE A 25 5.41 -5.35 -14.02
CA ILE A 25 4.19 -5.42 -14.82
C ILE A 25 4.01 -4.13 -15.63
N ALA A 26 4.23 -2.98 -15.01
CA ALA A 26 4.06 -1.67 -15.64
C ALA A 26 5.05 -1.47 -16.80
N ASP A 27 6.30 -1.91 -16.68
CA ASP A 27 7.32 -1.83 -17.75
C ASP A 27 6.87 -2.53 -19.04
N GLY A 28 6.23 -3.71 -18.91
CA GLY A 28 5.73 -4.47 -20.05
C GLY A 28 4.45 -3.90 -20.69
N ALA A 29 3.73 -3.03 -19.98
CA ALA A 29 2.39 -2.56 -20.36
C ALA A 29 2.31 -1.05 -20.65
N GLY A 30 3.28 -0.25 -20.20
CA GLY A 30 3.17 1.22 -20.22
C GLY A 30 2.16 1.76 -19.21
N ALA A 31 1.91 1.02 -18.13
CA ALA A 31 0.94 1.37 -17.08
C ALA A 31 1.47 2.45 -16.13
N THR A 32 0.56 3.15 -15.46
CA THR A 32 0.89 4.05 -14.34
C THR A 32 0.78 3.33 -13.01
N VAL A 33 1.75 3.52 -12.12
CA VAL A 33 1.76 2.92 -10.78
C VAL A 33 1.37 3.96 -9.72
N HIS A 34 0.32 3.68 -8.95
CA HIS A 34 -0.16 4.52 -7.86
C HIS A 34 0.31 3.94 -6.53
N PHE A 35 1.27 4.59 -5.87
CA PHE A 35 1.74 4.18 -4.56
C PHE A 35 0.87 4.78 -3.45
N LEU A 36 0.41 3.94 -2.53
CA LEU A 36 -0.43 4.36 -1.42
C LEU A 36 0.17 3.93 -0.07
N HIS A 37 0.30 4.87 0.85
CA HIS A 37 0.50 4.57 2.26
C HIS A 37 -0.74 4.95 3.06
N VAL A 38 -1.14 4.10 4.01
CA VAL A 38 -2.27 4.39 4.91
C VAL A 38 -1.79 4.43 6.35
N VAL A 39 -1.92 5.61 6.97
CA VAL A 39 -1.71 5.81 8.41
C VAL A 39 -2.94 5.26 9.14
N ASP A 40 -2.76 4.14 9.85
CA ASP A 40 -3.85 3.39 10.50
C ASP A 40 -4.38 4.10 11.76
N ALA A 41 -5.42 4.91 11.61
CA ALA A 41 -6.04 5.61 12.73
C ALA A 41 -6.72 4.68 13.76
N GLY A 42 -7.09 3.44 13.36
CA GLY A 42 -7.82 2.50 14.22
C GLY A 42 -6.93 1.79 15.23
N THR A 43 -5.72 1.40 14.81
CA THR A 43 -4.71 0.82 15.70
C THR A 43 -4.16 1.87 16.68
N GLU A 44 -4.00 3.10 16.21
CA GLU A 44 -3.40 4.19 16.99
C GLU A 44 -4.35 4.72 18.07
N MET A 45 -5.66 4.84 17.80
CA MET A 45 -6.65 5.21 18.83
C MET A 45 -6.76 4.15 19.95
N ALA A 46 -6.55 2.87 19.62
CA ALA A 46 -6.58 1.79 20.61
C ALA A 46 -5.36 1.81 21.57
N GLY A 47 -4.23 2.36 21.10
CA GLY A 47 -2.99 2.50 21.89
C GLY A 47 -2.89 3.79 22.71
N ALA A 48 -3.50 4.89 22.26
CA ALA A 48 -3.34 6.21 22.85
C ALA A 48 -4.35 6.54 23.98
N GLY A 49 -5.41 5.75 24.18
CA GLY A 49 -6.55 6.14 25.01
C GLY A 49 -7.40 7.24 24.34
N GLU A 50 -8.57 7.57 24.90
CA GLU A 50 -9.47 8.60 24.35
C GLU A 50 -8.79 9.99 24.33
N GLY A 51 -8.09 10.30 23.25
CA GLY A 51 -7.38 11.57 23.04
C GLY A 51 -6.76 11.63 21.64
N ALA A 52 -6.59 12.84 21.12
CA ALA A 52 -5.86 13.07 19.86
C ALA A 52 -4.39 12.61 20.02
N LEU A 53 -3.81 12.08 18.94
CA LEU A 53 -2.41 11.65 18.93
C LEU A 53 -1.48 12.80 19.33
N ALA A 54 -0.43 12.48 20.08
CA ALA A 54 0.60 13.46 20.42
C ALA A 54 1.27 13.96 19.13
N PRO A 55 1.55 15.27 18.98
CA PRO A 55 2.15 15.83 17.76
C PRO A 55 3.45 15.16 17.32
N GLU A 56 4.23 14.59 18.26
CA GLU A 56 5.48 13.87 17.98
C GLU A 56 5.22 12.50 17.35
N LEU A 57 4.14 11.81 17.77
CA LEU A 57 3.71 10.54 17.20
C LEU A 57 3.19 10.75 15.77
N THR A 58 2.39 11.80 15.55
CA THR A 58 1.92 12.17 14.20
C THR A 58 3.09 12.39 13.24
N ARG A 59 4.12 13.15 13.65
CA ARG A 59 5.31 13.36 12.81
C ARG A 59 6.05 12.06 12.50
N THR A 60 6.16 11.17 13.48
CA THR A 60 6.83 9.87 13.27
C THR A 60 6.08 9.03 12.25
N LEU A 61 4.75 9.02 12.30
CA LEU A 61 3.91 8.30 11.34
C LEU A 61 4.00 8.91 9.92
N GLU A 62 4.04 10.23 9.82
CA GLU A 62 4.27 10.93 8.55
C GLU A 62 5.66 10.60 7.97
N ASP A 63 6.71 10.62 8.79
CA ASP A 63 8.09 10.29 8.37
C ASP A 63 8.19 8.84 7.89
N GLU A 64 7.53 7.90 8.58
CA GLU A 64 7.48 6.50 8.16
C GLU A 64 6.72 6.31 6.84
N ALA A 65 5.62 7.04 6.65
CA ALA A 65 4.84 7.01 5.41
C ALA A 65 5.66 7.53 4.23
N GLU A 66 6.31 8.68 4.39
CA GLU A 66 7.18 9.27 3.38
C GLU A 66 8.35 8.34 3.05
N SER A 67 9.01 7.76 4.05
CA SER A 67 10.12 6.83 3.81
C SER A 67 9.69 5.57 3.04
N ALA A 68 8.49 5.04 3.31
CA ALA A 68 7.97 3.88 2.57
C ALA A 68 7.63 4.23 1.11
N LEU A 69 7.07 5.42 0.88
CA LEU A 69 6.74 5.91 -0.46
C LEU A 69 7.97 6.29 -1.26
N ASP A 70 8.97 6.93 -0.66
CA ASP A 70 10.24 7.27 -1.31
C ASP A 70 10.94 6.01 -1.82
N ALA A 71 11.04 4.97 -0.98
CA ALA A 71 11.63 3.69 -1.39
C ALA A 71 10.86 3.00 -2.55
N ALA A 72 9.54 3.19 -2.62
CA ALA A 72 8.74 2.66 -3.72
C ALA A 72 8.91 3.49 -5.01
N ALA A 73 8.90 4.82 -4.88
CA ALA A 73 9.12 5.76 -5.97
C ALA A 73 10.50 5.55 -6.62
N GLU A 74 11.56 5.36 -5.84
CA GLU A 74 12.91 5.10 -6.35
C GLU A 74 12.96 3.89 -7.30
N ARG A 75 12.16 2.85 -7.05
CA ARG A 75 12.08 1.65 -7.92
C ARG A 75 11.40 1.97 -9.25
N ALA A 76 10.29 2.70 -9.22
CA ALA A 76 9.60 3.14 -10.43
C ALA A 76 10.47 4.10 -11.26
N GLU A 77 11.13 5.07 -10.61
CA GLU A 77 12.05 6.01 -11.26
C GLU A 77 13.22 5.31 -11.93
N SER A 78 13.85 4.36 -11.24
CA SER A 78 14.97 3.59 -11.78
C SER A 78 14.58 2.75 -13.01
N ALA A 79 13.31 2.35 -13.10
CA ALA A 79 12.74 1.63 -14.23
C ALA A 79 12.11 2.55 -15.30
N GLY A 80 12.03 3.87 -15.08
CA GLY A 80 11.42 4.81 -16.01
C GLY A 80 9.89 4.68 -16.11
N ILE A 81 9.24 4.19 -15.05
CA ILE A 81 7.78 3.98 -14.98
C ILE A 81 7.08 5.24 -14.48
N ALA A 82 5.94 5.58 -15.10
CA ALA A 82 5.09 6.66 -14.62
C ALA A 82 4.45 6.28 -13.28
N TYR A 83 4.49 7.17 -12.30
CA TYR A 83 3.93 6.90 -10.99
C TYR A 83 3.40 8.15 -10.30
N ASP A 84 2.49 7.92 -9.36
CA ASP A 84 2.02 8.91 -8.39
C ASP A 84 2.12 8.32 -6.97
N ARG A 85 2.12 9.17 -5.94
CA ARG A 85 2.18 8.75 -4.54
C ARG A 85 1.15 9.48 -3.68
N ARG A 86 0.51 8.78 -2.75
CA ARG A 86 -0.49 9.36 -1.82
C ARG A 86 -0.35 8.77 -0.42
N ILE A 87 -0.56 9.63 0.57
CA ILE A 87 -0.77 9.24 1.97
C ILE A 87 -2.25 9.44 2.29
N ARG A 88 -2.87 8.47 2.96
CA ARG A 88 -4.23 8.54 3.49
C ARG A 88 -4.22 8.22 4.97
N GLU A 89 -5.13 8.83 5.71
CA GLU A 89 -5.42 8.44 7.10
C GLU A 89 -6.70 7.61 7.13
N GLY A 90 -6.75 6.58 7.98
CA GLY A 90 -7.97 5.82 8.22
C GLY A 90 -7.72 4.33 8.34
N ILE A 91 -8.74 3.53 8.02
CA ILE A 91 -8.65 2.07 8.10
C ILE A 91 -8.03 1.55 6.80
N PRO A 92 -6.88 0.82 6.84
CA PRO A 92 -6.11 0.46 5.64
C PRO A 92 -6.92 -0.15 4.50
N HIS A 93 -7.72 -1.17 4.77
CA HIS A 93 -8.49 -1.86 3.71
C HIS A 93 -9.59 -0.98 3.10
N GLU A 94 -10.18 -0.06 3.87
CA GLU A 94 -11.21 0.88 3.38
C GLU A 94 -10.58 1.99 2.53
N ALA A 95 -9.44 2.53 3.00
CA ALA A 95 -8.68 3.53 2.26
C ALA A 95 -8.14 2.94 0.94
N ILE A 96 -7.63 1.71 0.94
CA ILE A 96 -7.21 1.01 -0.28
C ILE A 96 -8.38 0.84 -1.24
N ALA A 97 -9.55 0.40 -0.77
CA ALA A 97 -10.72 0.25 -1.65
C ALA A 97 -11.21 1.58 -2.22
N THR A 98 -11.18 2.65 -1.41
CA THR A 98 -11.51 4.01 -1.85
C THR A 98 -10.53 4.48 -2.92
N GLU A 99 -9.23 4.35 -2.66
CA GLU A 99 -8.20 4.78 -3.60
C GLU A 99 -8.27 3.99 -4.91
N THR A 100 -8.52 2.67 -4.85
CA THR A 100 -8.72 1.82 -6.03
C THR A 100 -9.82 2.40 -6.94
N ALA A 101 -10.93 2.86 -6.36
CA ALA A 101 -12.01 3.47 -7.12
C ALA A 101 -11.67 4.90 -7.61
N GLU A 102 -10.95 5.69 -6.79
CA GLU A 102 -10.59 7.08 -7.14
C GLU A 102 -9.60 7.20 -8.29
N VAL A 103 -8.63 6.28 -8.38
CA VAL A 103 -7.65 6.23 -9.47
C VAL A 103 -8.06 5.28 -10.60
N GLU A 104 -9.26 4.70 -10.49
CA GLU A 104 -9.80 3.73 -11.46
C GLU A 104 -8.85 2.54 -11.71
N ALA A 105 -8.11 2.12 -10.68
CA ALA A 105 -7.12 1.04 -10.80
C ALA A 105 -7.79 -0.27 -11.24
N ASP A 106 -7.19 -0.92 -12.24
CA ASP A 106 -7.63 -2.20 -12.77
C ASP A 106 -6.83 -3.40 -12.20
N LEU A 107 -5.71 -3.11 -11.52
CA LEU A 107 -4.92 -4.04 -10.74
C LEU A 107 -4.52 -3.42 -9.38
N VAL A 108 -4.71 -4.19 -8.31
CA VAL A 108 -4.10 -3.92 -7.00
C VAL A 108 -3.03 -4.97 -6.73
N VAL A 109 -1.78 -4.53 -6.53
CA VAL A 109 -0.67 -5.42 -6.17
C VAL A 109 -0.35 -5.26 -4.70
N MET A 110 -0.44 -6.35 -3.95
CA MET A 110 -0.25 -6.36 -2.50
C MET A 110 0.74 -7.40 -2.05
N GLY A 111 1.44 -7.10 -0.95
CA GLY A 111 2.17 -8.11 -0.20
C GLY A 111 1.23 -9.13 0.44
N ALA A 112 1.67 -10.38 0.54
CA ALA A 112 0.94 -11.42 1.25
C ALA A 112 0.74 -11.08 2.74
N SER A 113 1.66 -10.34 3.36
CA SER A 113 1.60 -9.95 4.77
C SER A 113 2.15 -8.54 4.96
N GLY A 114 1.67 -7.79 5.96
CA GLY A 114 2.27 -6.50 6.35
C GLY A 114 3.29 -6.65 7.49
N ARG A 115 3.66 -5.51 8.10
CA ARG A 115 4.61 -5.42 9.23
C ARG A 115 4.38 -6.40 10.38
N SER A 116 3.12 -6.77 10.66
CA SER A 116 2.77 -7.63 11.80
C SER A 116 3.09 -9.13 11.60
N GLY A 117 3.45 -9.56 10.37
CA GLY A 117 4.06 -10.87 10.06
C GLY A 117 3.59 -12.09 10.88
N VAL A 118 2.34 -12.53 10.73
CA VAL A 118 1.85 -13.75 11.41
C VAL A 118 2.20 -15.00 10.59
N LYS A 119 3.22 -15.76 11.03
CA LYS A 119 3.77 -16.94 10.33
C LYS A 119 2.76 -18.04 9.99
N GLU A 120 1.62 -18.07 10.66
CA GLU A 120 0.58 -19.11 10.53
C GLU A 120 -0.54 -18.73 9.55
N ARG A 121 -0.57 -17.48 9.07
CA ARG A 121 -1.59 -17.01 8.12
C ARG A 121 -1.06 -16.98 6.70
N LEU A 122 -1.90 -17.42 5.76
CA LEU A 122 -1.62 -17.35 4.33
C LEU A 122 -1.63 -15.91 3.79
N LEU A 123 -2.50 -15.05 4.37
CA LEU A 123 -2.64 -13.63 4.04
C LEU A 123 -2.75 -12.79 5.33
N GLY A 124 -2.20 -11.58 5.29
CA GLY A 124 -2.41 -10.54 6.29
C GLY A 124 -3.87 -10.06 6.30
N SER A 125 -4.29 -9.45 7.41
CA SER A 125 -5.68 -8.99 7.59
C SER A 125 -6.12 -7.94 6.58
N THR A 126 -5.23 -7.01 6.22
CA THR A 126 -5.51 -5.99 5.21
C THR A 126 -5.68 -6.63 3.83
N THR A 127 -4.73 -7.48 3.43
CA THR A 127 -4.78 -8.21 2.16
C THR A 127 -6.02 -9.09 2.02
N ASP A 128 -6.38 -9.88 3.04
CA ASP A 128 -7.59 -10.72 3.02
C ASP A 128 -8.87 -9.91 2.87
N ARG A 129 -8.93 -8.70 3.45
CA ARG A 129 -10.08 -7.80 3.32
C ARG A 129 -10.15 -7.17 1.95
N VAL A 130 -9.04 -6.61 1.45
CA VAL A 130 -8.98 -5.97 0.12
C VAL A 130 -9.42 -6.93 -0.98
N VAL A 131 -8.91 -8.17 -0.97
CA VAL A 131 -9.28 -9.22 -1.94
C VAL A 131 -10.80 -9.47 -2.00
N ARG A 132 -11.53 -9.19 -0.92
CA ARG A 132 -12.99 -9.40 -0.84
C ARG A 132 -13.81 -8.16 -1.16
N THR A 133 -13.20 -6.98 -1.21
CA THR A 133 -13.93 -5.70 -1.23
C THR A 133 -13.66 -4.84 -2.45
N VAL A 134 -12.54 -5.03 -3.16
CA VAL A 134 -12.24 -4.25 -4.36
C VAL A 134 -12.77 -4.93 -5.62
N ASP A 135 -13.22 -4.13 -6.59
CA ASP A 135 -13.71 -4.61 -7.88
C ASP A 135 -12.57 -4.88 -8.89
N ALA A 136 -11.36 -4.38 -8.61
CA ALA A 136 -10.16 -4.57 -9.41
C ALA A 136 -9.58 -5.99 -9.28
N SER A 137 -8.75 -6.40 -10.24
CA SER A 137 -7.96 -7.63 -10.08
C SER A 137 -6.97 -7.45 -8.93
N VAL A 138 -6.71 -8.51 -8.15
CA VAL A 138 -5.75 -8.45 -7.05
C VAL A 138 -4.63 -9.47 -7.26
N LEU A 139 -3.39 -9.00 -7.27
CA LEU A 139 -2.20 -9.84 -7.30
C LEU A 139 -1.51 -9.82 -5.94
N ILE A 140 -1.21 -11.02 -5.42
CA ILE A 140 -0.51 -11.19 -4.15
C ILE A 140 0.95 -11.56 -4.43
N ALA A 141 1.84 -10.60 -4.19
CA ALA A 141 3.28 -10.81 -4.26
C ALA A 141 3.77 -11.57 -3.02
N ARG A 142 4.66 -12.52 -3.26
CA ARG A 142 5.38 -13.25 -2.22
C ARG A 142 6.85 -12.83 -2.25
N PRO A 143 7.48 -12.58 -1.10
CA PRO A 143 8.91 -12.35 -1.03
C PRO A 143 9.72 -13.57 -1.48
#